data_AF-A0A8J7SDY0-F1
#
_entry.id   AF-A0A8J7SDY0-F1
#
_cell.length_a   1.000
_cell.length_b   1.000
_cell.length_c   1.000
_cell.angle_alpha   90.00
_cell.angle_beta   90.00
_cell.angle_gamma   90.00
#
_symmetry.space_group_name_H-M   'P 1'
#
loop_
_entity.id
_entity.type
_entity.pdbx_description
1 polymer ?
#
loop_
_entity_poly.entity_id
_entity_poly.type
_entity_poly.pdbx_seq_one_letter_code
_entity_poly.pdbx_strand_id
1 'polypeptide(L)'
;MNAPDPRLIWDDTDTPAVMARRLWSQVLLAAIEDALHPATAMRPSQGQSIAWFRSRDFAEVCSLAGLDAQAVLDRLRPHLIKAEKETSK
;
A
#
# COMPACT_ATOMS: atom_id res chain seq x y z
N MET A 1 -9.93 40.18 -13.92
CA MET A 1 -9.33 38.97 -13.32
C MET A 1 -10.47 38.08 -12.88
N ASN A 2 -10.78 37.00 -13.62
CA ASN A 2 -11.78 36.03 -13.18
C ASN A 2 -11.12 35.10 -12.15
N ALA A 3 -11.64 35.09 -10.92
CA ALA A 3 -11.27 34.07 -9.94
C ALA A 3 -11.82 32.72 -10.43
N PRO A 4 -11.05 31.63 -10.39
CA PRO A 4 -11.57 30.30 -10.72
C PRO A 4 -12.70 29.95 -9.74
N ASP A 5 -13.80 29.38 -10.27
CA ASP A 5 -14.95 28.95 -9.47
C ASP A 5 -14.50 27.87 -8.46
N PRO A 6 -14.71 28.06 -7.14
CA PRO A 6 -14.30 27.10 -6.12
C PRO A 6 -14.99 25.73 -6.24
N ARG A 7 -16.07 25.62 -7.03
CA ARG A 7 -16.74 24.34 -7.31
C ARG A 7 -16.02 23.47 -8.33
N LEU A 8 -15.04 24.02 -9.05
CA LEU A 8 -14.18 23.31 -10.02
C LEU A 8 -12.89 22.78 -9.37
N ILE A 9 -12.70 22.93 -8.06
CA ILE A 9 -11.52 22.43 -7.34
C ILE A 9 -11.59 20.91 -7.15
N TRP A 10 -12.80 20.36 -7.12
CA TRP A 10 -13.05 18.93 -7.09
C TRP A 10 -13.44 18.50 -8.49
N ASP A 11 -12.54 17.80 -9.14
CA ASP A 11 -12.80 17.14 -10.42
C ASP A 11 -13.96 16.14 -10.20
N ASP A 12 -15.10 16.37 -10.88
CA ASP A 12 -16.30 15.51 -10.83
C ASP A 12 -16.03 14.05 -11.30
N THR A 13 -14.79 13.74 -11.70
CA THR A 13 -14.33 12.39 -12.02
C THR A 13 -13.93 11.53 -10.81
N ASP A 14 -13.76 12.11 -9.62
CA ASP A 14 -13.46 11.37 -8.39
C ASP A 14 -14.72 10.72 -7.81
N THR A 15 -15.17 9.64 -8.45
CA THR A 15 -16.24 8.80 -7.88
C THR A 15 -15.79 8.22 -6.53
N PRO A 16 -16.71 7.91 -5.60
CA PRO A 16 -16.36 7.26 -4.32
C PRO A 16 -15.52 5.99 -4.49
N ALA A 17 -15.72 5.26 -5.60
CA ALA A 17 -14.93 4.09 -5.94
C ALA A 17 -13.47 4.42 -6.30
N VAL A 18 -13.21 5.53 -7.00
CA VAL A 18 -11.86 6.01 -7.31
C VAL A 18 -11.15 6.45 -6.04
N MET A 19 -11.83 7.22 -5.19
CA MET A 19 -11.29 7.65 -3.90
C MET A 19 -10.96 6.47 -2.98
N ALA A 20 -11.85 5.47 -2.92
CA ALA A 20 -11.61 4.26 -2.15
C ALA A 20 -10.38 3.50 -2.65
N ARG A 21 -10.25 3.27 -3.97
CA ARG A 21 -9.06 2.61 -4.54
C ARG A 21 -7.78 3.37 -4.25
N ARG A 22 -7.81 4.70 -4.33
CA ARG A 22 -6.67 5.57 -4.01
C ARG A 22 -6.25 5.44 -2.55
N LEU A 23 -7.22 5.44 -1.64
CA LEU A 23 -6.98 5.22 -0.21
C LEU A 23 -6.34 3.85 0.03
N TRP A 24 -6.92 2.77 -0.51
CA TRP A 24 -6.39 1.42 -0.34
C TRP A 24 -5.02 1.22 -0.98
N SER A 25 -4.73 1.94 -2.07
CA SER A 25 -3.38 1.98 -2.65
C SER A 25 -2.36 2.63 -1.70
N GLN A 26 -2.75 3.69 -1.00
CA GLN A 26 -1.88 4.32 0.01
C GLN A 26 -1.66 3.42 1.24
N VAL A 27 -2.71 2.73 1.69
CA VAL A 27 -2.60 1.73 2.78
C VAL A 27 -1.64 0.62 2.38
N LEU A 28 -1.77 0.10 1.14
CA LEU A 28 -0.88 -0.94 0.62
C LEU A 28 0.58 -0.45 0.55
N LEU A 29 0.83 0.76 0.07
CA LEU A 29 2.17 1.35 0.03
C LEU A 29 2.77 1.49 1.43
N ALA A 30 2.01 2.02 2.39
CA ALA A 30 2.47 2.18 3.77
C ALA A 30 2.81 0.82 4.41
N ALA A 31 2.01 -0.22 4.15
CA ALA A 31 2.28 -1.57 4.65
C ALA A 31 3.54 -2.18 4.00
N ILE A 32 3.77 -1.94 2.70
CA ILE A 32 5.00 -2.34 2.01
C ILE A 32 6.22 -1.63 2.60
N GLU A 33 6.14 -0.31 2.79
CA GLU A 33 7.22 0.48 3.37
C GLU A 33 7.54 0.05 4.80
N ASP A 34 6.53 -0.21 5.64
CA ASP A 34 6.70 -0.72 7.01
C ASP A 34 7.44 -2.06 7.01
N ALA A 35 7.09 -2.96 6.09
CA ALA A 35 7.70 -4.29 6.02
C ALA A 35 9.11 -4.30 5.41
N LEU A 36 9.39 -3.42 4.44
CA LEU A 36 10.71 -3.31 3.80
C LEU A 36 11.68 -2.45 4.61
N HIS A 37 11.17 -1.49 5.38
CA HIS A 37 11.96 -0.53 6.16
C HIS A 37 11.46 -0.43 7.61
N PRO A 38 11.56 -1.52 8.40
CA PRO A 38 11.08 -1.53 9.79
C PRO A 38 11.79 -0.51 10.70
N ALA A 39 12.98 -0.03 10.31
CA ALA A 39 13.75 0.97 11.04
C ALA A 39 13.17 2.40 10.95
N THR A 40 12.33 2.70 9.96
CA THR A 40 11.67 4.01 9.80
C THR A 40 10.25 4.04 10.40
N ALA A 41 9.76 2.89 10.86
CA ALA A 41 8.46 2.78 11.50
C ALA A 41 8.46 3.48 12.86
N MET A 42 7.63 4.50 13.02
CA MET A 42 7.49 5.29 14.26
C MET A 42 7.05 4.43 15.46
N ARG A 43 6.48 3.25 15.20
CA ARG A 43 6.40 2.13 16.13
C ARG A 43 6.82 0.88 15.35
N PRO A 44 7.87 0.16 15.77
CA PRO A 44 8.10 -1.18 15.24
C PRO A 44 6.91 -2.03 15.71
N SER A 45 5.91 -2.18 14.85
CA SER A 45 4.94 -3.24 15.07
C SER A 45 5.76 -4.53 15.00
N GLN A 46 5.89 -5.25 16.12
CA GLN A 46 6.72 -6.46 16.23
C GLN A 46 6.25 -7.62 15.32
N GLY A 47 5.50 -7.35 14.25
CA GLY A 47 4.71 -8.38 13.61
C GLY A 47 4.03 -8.03 12.30
N GLN A 48 4.37 -6.94 11.58
CA GLN A 48 4.18 -6.98 10.12
C GLN A 48 5.27 -7.85 9.50
N SER A 49 5.22 -9.12 9.91
CA SER A 49 6.04 -10.20 9.40
C SER A 49 5.78 -10.28 7.90
N ILE A 50 6.80 -10.68 7.16
CA ILE A 50 6.68 -11.02 5.73
C ILE A 50 5.57 -12.06 5.49
N ALA A 51 5.12 -12.76 6.54
CA ALA A 51 3.91 -13.56 6.56
C ALA A 51 2.62 -12.80 6.18
N TRP A 52 2.51 -11.49 6.44
CA TRP A 52 1.33 -10.70 6.05
C TRP A 52 1.12 -10.69 4.53
N PHE A 53 2.20 -10.65 3.74
CA PHE A 53 2.12 -10.77 2.28
C PHE A 53 1.60 -12.13 1.80
N ARG A 54 1.54 -13.13 2.69
CA ARG A 54 0.94 -14.45 2.40
C ARG A 54 -0.45 -14.59 3.02
N SER A 55 -0.98 -13.55 3.64
CA SER A 55 -2.27 -13.57 4.34
C SER A 55 -3.44 -13.26 3.41
N ARG A 56 -4.65 -13.62 3.87
CA ARG A 56 -5.91 -13.22 3.22
C ARG A 56 -6.05 -11.70 3.17
N ASP A 57 -5.65 -11.00 4.24
CA ASP A 57 -5.83 -9.56 4.38
C ASP A 57 -5.05 -8.79 3.31
N PHE A 58 -3.86 -9.26 2.95
CA PHE A 58 -3.09 -8.70 1.83
C PHE A 58 -3.86 -8.81 0.50
N ALA A 59 -4.42 -9.98 0.20
CA ALA A 59 -5.20 -10.17 -1.03
C ALA A 59 -6.45 -9.26 -1.06
N GLU A 60 -7.10 -9.07 0.09
CA GLU A 60 -8.24 -8.19 0.24
C GLU A 60 -7.88 -6.72 0.02
N VAL A 61 -6.77 -6.25 0.60
CA VAL A 61 -6.24 -4.89 0.38
C VAL A 61 -5.88 -4.65 -1.09
N CYS A 62 -5.22 -5.61 -1.76
CA CYS A 62 -4.94 -5.52 -3.19
C CYS A 62 -6.23 -5.43 -4.01
N SER A 63 -7.23 -6.26 -3.71
CA SER A 63 -8.53 -6.22 -4.39
C SER A 63 -9.23 -4.86 -4.22
N LEU A 64 -9.21 -4.30 -3.02
CA LEU A 64 -9.79 -2.99 -2.72
C LEU A 64 -9.04 -1.84 -3.39
N ALA A 65 -7.73 -1.99 -3.60
CA ALA A 65 -6.91 -1.08 -4.40
C ALA A 65 -7.11 -1.26 -5.92
N GLY A 66 -7.83 -2.30 -6.36
CA GLY A 66 -7.99 -2.63 -7.79
C GLY A 66 -6.74 -3.25 -8.41
N LEU A 67 -5.93 -3.93 -7.62
CA LEU A 67 -4.68 -4.58 -8.03
C LEU A 67 -4.80 -6.10 -7.94
N ASP A 68 -4.07 -6.78 -8.82
CA ASP A 68 -3.90 -8.23 -8.73
C ASP A 68 -2.88 -8.58 -7.64
N ALA A 69 -3.32 -9.29 -6.60
CA ALA A 69 -2.51 -9.64 -5.46
C ALA A 69 -1.27 -10.48 -5.83
N GLN A 70 -1.42 -11.42 -6.78
CA GLN A 70 -0.33 -12.29 -7.21
C GLN A 70 0.73 -11.51 -7.98
N ALA A 71 0.32 -10.61 -8.88
CA ALA A 71 1.22 -9.73 -9.61
C ALA A 71 1.97 -8.76 -8.68
N VAL A 72 1.31 -8.25 -7.64
CA VAL A 72 1.98 -7.43 -6.61
C VAL A 72 3.01 -8.26 -5.84
N LEU A 73 2.66 -9.49 -5.42
CA LEU A 73 3.60 -10.37 -4.72
C LEU A 73 4.81 -10.75 -5.55
N ASP A 74 4.61 -11.08 -6.83
CA ASP A 74 5.72 -11.46 -7.70
C ASP A 74 6.72 -10.31 -7.89
N ARG A 75 6.22 -9.06 -7.90
CA ARG A 75 7.07 -7.85 -7.92
C ARG A 75 7.76 -7.58 -6.59
N LEU A 76 7.11 -7.85 -5.46
CA LEU A 76 7.66 -7.63 -4.12
C LEU A 76 8.62 -8.74 -3.67
N ARG A 77 8.47 -9.97 -4.17
CA ARG A 77 9.25 -11.15 -3.82
C ARG A 77 10.77 -10.92 -3.72
N PRO A 78 11.46 -10.29 -4.69
CA PRO A 78 12.91 -10.07 -4.57
C PRO A 78 13.27 -9.16 -3.39
N HIS A 79 12.43 -8.18 -3.07
CA HIS A 79 12.64 -7.24 -1.97
C HIS A 79 12.39 -7.90 -0.61
N LEU A 80 11.35 -8.74 -0.51
CA LEU A 80 11.04 -9.48 0.71
C LEU A 80 12.14 -10.50 1.05
N ILE A 81 12.67 -11.22 0.05
CA ILE A 81 13.80 -12.16 0.26
C ILE A 81 15.05 -11.42 0.76
N LYS A 82 15.30 -10.20 0.26
CA LYS A 82 16.42 -9.38 0.72
C LYS A 82 16.20 -8.94 2.17
N ALA A 83 15.01 -8.46 2.51
CA ALA A 83 14.66 -8.03 3.87
C ALA A 83 14.74 -9.17 4.90
N GLU A 84 14.32 -10.41 4.56
CA GLU A 84 14.49 -11.60 5.42
C GLU A 84 15.96 -11.88 5.76
N LYS A 85 16.87 -11.68 4.79
CA LYS A 85 18.31 -11.94 4.99
C LYS A 85 18.97 -10.88 5.88
N GLU A 86 18.52 -9.64 5.79
CA GLU A 86 19.07 -8.52 6.57
C GLU A 86 18.61 -8.52 8.04
N THR A 87 17.44 -9.11 8.33
CA THR A 87 16.90 -9.24 9.69
C THR A 87 17.39 -10.48 10.46
N SER A 88 18.02 -11.45 9.79
CA SER A 88 18.52 -12.70 10.39
C SER A 88 20.03 -12.69 10.71
N LYS A 89 20.68 -11.52 10.69
CA LYS A 89 22.11 -11.33 10.95
C LYS A 89 22.33 -10.50 12.21
#